data_AF-A0A956KIC2-F1
#
_entry.id   AF-A0A956KIC2-F1
#
_cell.length_a   1.000
_cell.length_b   1.000
_cell.length_c   1.000
_cell.angle_alpha   90.00
_cell.angle_beta   90.00
_cell.angle_gamma   90.00
#
_symmetry.space_group_name_H-M   'P 1'
#
loop_
_entity.id
_entity.type
_entity.pdbx_description
1 polymer ?
#
loop_
_entity_poly.entity_id
_entity_poly.type
_entity_poly.pdbx_seq_one_letter_code
_entity_poly.pdbx_strand_id
1 'polypeptide(L)' 'MTDLAVGGGWIYAVEPYAVVRFTPGSEPEPVLERERVFASLACDEQALYVALINDGEIWRI' A
#
# COMPACT_ATOMS: atom_id res chain seq x y z
N MET A 1 1.49 -12.46 -3.90
CA MET A 1 2.58 -11.84 -3.13
C MET A 1 1.93 -10.82 -2.23
N THR A 2 2.26 -10.80 -0.95
CA THR A 2 1.76 -9.82 0.02
C THR A 2 2.95 -8.98 0.44
N ASP A 3 2.86 -7.66 0.29
CA ASP A 3 3.89 -6.72 0.71
C ASP A 3 3.37 -5.80 1.82
N LEU A 4 4.28 -5.33 2.67
CA LEU A 4 3.98 -4.53 3.86
C LEU A 4 4.95 -3.34 3.95
N ALA A 5 4.42 -2.17 4.32
CA ALA A 5 5.22 -1.01 4.65
C ALA A 5 4.73 -0.37 5.97
N VAL A 6 5.63 0.27 6.70
CA VAL A 6 5.31 0.93 7.98
C VAL A 6 5.81 2.37 7.92
N GLY A 7 4.93 3.33 8.24
CA GLY A 7 5.28 4.74 8.27
C GLY A 7 4.13 5.61 8.77
N GLY A 8 4.45 6.78 9.33
CA GLY A 8 3.44 7.71 9.84
C GLY A 8 2.52 7.16 10.95
N GLY A 9 2.95 6.10 11.65
CA GLY A 9 2.15 5.41 12.66
C GLY A 9 1.17 4.36 12.10
N TRP A 10 1.22 4.08 10.80
CA TRP A 10 0.36 3.11 10.12
C TRP A 10 1.14 1.92 9.58
N ILE A 11 0.45 0.79 9.47
CA ILE A 11 0.88 -0.37 8.69
C ILE A 11 0.07 -0.34 7.39
N TYR A 12 0.76 -0.43 6.26
CA TYR A 12 0.17 -0.53 4.93
C TYR A 12 0.36 -1.94 4.40
N ALA A 13 -0.66 -2.49 3.74
CA ALA A 13 -0.61 -3.82 3.17
C ALA A 13 -1.21 -3.87 1.77
N VAL A 14 -0.63 -4.72 0.92
CA VAL A 14 -1.22 -5.08 -0.37
C VAL A 14 -2.18 -6.25 -0.19
N GLU A 15 -3.44 -5.99 -0.53
CA GLU A 15 -4.46 -7.00 -0.81
C GLU A 15 -4.61 -7.18 -2.33
N PRO A 16 -5.22 -8.28 -2.82
CA PRO A 16 -5.23 -8.61 -4.26
C PRO A 16 -5.69 -7.48 -5.20
N TYR A 17 -6.56 -6.58 -4.72
CA TYR A 17 -7.13 -5.46 -5.49
C TYR A 17 -7.13 -4.13 -4.73
N ALA A 18 -6.43 -4.06 -3.59
CA ALA A 18 -6.41 -2.85 -2.77
C ALA A 18 -5.07 -2.68 -2.04
N VAL A 19 -4.75 -1.42 -1.74
CA VAL A 19 -3.82 -1.08 -0.67
C VAL A 19 -4.65 -0.62 0.52
N VAL A 20 -4.48 -1.29 1.65
CA VAL A 20 -5.15 -0.98 2.90
C VAL A 20 -4.16 -0.41 3.90
N ARG A 21 -4.65 0.32 4.90
CA ARG A 21 -3.87 0.72 6.08
C ARG A 21 -4.60 0.39 7.36
N PHE A 22 -3.85 0.17 8.44
CA PHE A 22 -4.38 -0.07 9.78
C PHE A 22 -3.34 0.24 10.85
N THR A 23 -3.81 0.38 12.09
CA THR A 23 -2.97 0.35 13.30
C THR A 23 -3.14 -1.01 14.01
N PRO A 24 -2.21 -1.42 14.88
CA PRO A 24 -2.37 -2.66 15.62
C PRO A 24 -3.69 -2.69 16.42
N GLY A 25 -4.58 -3.62 16.06
CA GLY A 25 -5.88 -3.79 16.69
C GLY A 25 -7.03 -2.99 16.06
N SER A 26 -6.80 -2.22 15.00
CA SER A 26 -7.87 -1.59 14.21
C SER A 26 -8.28 -2.48 13.03
N GLU A 27 -9.48 -2.24 12.50
CA GLU A 27 -9.87 -2.81 11.21
C GLU A 27 -9.07 -2.13 10.08
N PRO A 28 -8.75 -2.86 8.98
CA PRO A 28 -8.15 -2.29 7.78
C PRO A 28 -9.10 -1.33 7.07
N GLU A 29 -8.56 -0.19 6.63
CA GLU A 29 -9.27 0.77 5.78
C GLU A 29 -8.60 0.90 4.40
N PRO A 30 -9.38 0.94 3.30
CA PRO A 30 -8.85 1.06 1.96
C PRO A 30 -8.27 2.46 1.72
N VAL A 31 -7.06 2.50 1.17
CA VAL A 31 -6.36 3.74 0.76
C VAL A 31 -6.38 3.89 -0.75
N LEU A 32 -6.29 2.77 -1.47
CA LEU A 32 -6.34 2.73 -2.93
C LEU A 32 -7.02 1.43 -3.38
N GLU A 33 -8.06 1.54 -4.19
CA GLU A 33 -8.75 0.39 -4.80
C GLU A 33 -8.52 0.39 -6.32
N ARG A 34 -8.03 -0.72 -6.89
CA ARG A 34 -7.76 -0.86 -8.32
C ARG A 34 -7.95 -2.29 -8.80
N GLU A 35 -8.34 -2.44 -10.07
CA GLU A 35 -8.40 -3.73 -10.77
C GLU A 35 -7.02 -4.36 -11.09
N ARG A 36 -5.91 -3.68 -10.75
CA ARG A 36 -4.54 -4.06 -11.14
C ARG A 36 -3.74 -4.59 -9.95
N VAL A 37 -2.81 -5.50 -10.26
CA VAL A 37 -1.96 -6.15 -9.25
C VAL A 37 -0.83 -5.22 -8.79
N PHE A 38 -0.80 -4.91 -7.50
CA PHE A 38 0.27 -4.15 -6.86
C PHE A 38 1.52 -5.00 -6.66
N ALA A 39 2.69 -4.38 -6.84
CA ALA A 39 4.00 -5.04 -6.82
C ALA A 39 4.67 -4.92 -5.47
N SER A 40 4.75 -3.70 -4.97
CA SER A 40 5.51 -3.38 -3.76
C SER A 40 5.11 -2.04 -3.17
N LEU A 41 5.33 -1.90 -1.87
CA LEU A 41 5.12 -0.71 -1.08
C LEU A 41 6.46 -0.22 -0.51
N ALA A 42 6.64 1.09 -0.46
CA ALA A 42 7.71 1.73 0.31
C ALA A 42 7.15 2.98 0.99
N CYS A 43 7.69 3.35 2.15
CA CYS A 43 7.23 4.53 2.87
C CYS A 43 8.44 5.35 3.36
N ASP A 44 8.28 6.68 3.34
CA ASP A 44 9.19 7.61 4.00
C ASP A 44 8.43 8.48 5.00
N GLU A 45 9.05 9.54 5.51
CA GLU A 45 8.42 10.44 6.49
C GLU A 45 7.23 11.24 5.93
N GLN A 46 7.05 11.27 4.61
CA GLN A 46 6.10 12.17 3.93
C GLN A 46 5.04 11.44 3.11
N ALA A 47 5.31 10.24 2.61
CA ALA A 47 4.44 9.57 1.67
C ALA A 47 4.57 8.04 1.65
N LEU A 48 3.54 7.41 1.09
CA LEU A 48 3.54 6.03 0.66
C LEU A 48 3.81 5.97 -0.86
N TYR A 49 4.76 5.14 -1.25
CA TYR A 49 5.05 4.82 -2.63
C TYR A 49 4.50 3.44 -2.98
N VAL A 50 3.78 3.37 -4.09
CA VAL A 50 3.12 2.13 -4.56
C VAL A 50 3.58 1.83 -5.98
N ALA A 51 4.17 0.65 -6.19
CA ALA A 51 4.58 0.17 -7.51
C ALA A 51 3.56 -0.83 -8.07
N LEU A 52 3.28 -0.79 -9.39
CA LEU A 52 2.34 -1.69 -10.08
C LEU A 52 3.07 -2.74 -10.93
N ILE A 53 2.66 -4.01 -10.89
CA ILE A 53 3.40 -5.13 -11.51
C ILE A 53 3.46 -5.04 -13.05
N ASN A 54 2.58 -4.27 -13.70
CA ASN A 54 2.41 -4.35 -15.16
C ASN A 54 2.58 -3.03 -15.93
N ASP A 55 2.71 -1.89 -15.25
CA ASP A 55 2.73 -0.58 -15.93
C ASP A 55 4.08 0.15 -15.81
N GLY A 56 4.99 -0.34 -14.95
CA GLY A 56 6.25 0.37 -14.66
C GLY A 56 6.04 1.73 -13.97
N GLU A 57 4.84 2.01 -13.47
CA GLU A 57 4.49 3.24 -12.79
C GLU A 57 4.69 3.13 -11.27
N ILE A 58 5.14 4.24 -10.67
CA ILE A 58 5.25 4.43 -9.22
C ILE A 58 4.35 5.60 -8.83
N TRP A 59 3.44 5.35 -7.89
CA TRP A 59 2.49 6.32 -7.39
C TRP A 59 2.90 6.80 -6.00
N ARG A 60 2.67 8.08 -5.70
CA ARG A 60 2.91 8.70 -4.39
C ARG A 60 1.57 9.11 -3.77
N ILE A 61 1.26 8.58 -2.60
CA ILE A 61 0.04 8.82 -1.82
C ILE A 61 0.42 9.51 -0.52
#